data_AF-A0A523H8J7-F1
#
_entry.id   AF-A0A523H8J7-F1
#
_cell.length_a   1.000
_cell.length_b   1.000
_cell.length_c   1.000
_cell.angle_alpha   90.00
_cell.angle_beta   90.00
_cell.angle_gamma   90.00
#
_symmetry.space_group_name_H-M   'P 1'
#
loop_
_entity.id
_entity.type
_entity.pdbx_description
1 polymer ?
#
loop_
_entity_poly.entity_id
_entity_poly.type
_entity_poly.pdbx_seq_one_letter_code
_entity_poly.pdbx_strand_id
1 'polypeptide(L)'
;MASTNKIFISFALRDVSLRDLLVKQINNEKTPYSFVDMPVKQSWDPAWKEDCRSKIKGCDGVIALITKNIVRADGQQWELRCAYDDRVPVLLLYGNSEKLPNKIPPPIDDKNIIDWTLPNIKTFLGRL
;
A
#
# COMPACT_ATOMS: atom_id res chain seq x y z
N MET A 1 -21.58 10.14 13.00
CA MET A 1 -21.44 8.91 12.21
C MET A 1 -19.96 8.60 12.15
N ALA A 2 -19.50 7.43 12.60
CA ALA A 2 -18.08 7.09 12.54
C ALA A 2 -17.72 6.84 11.07
N SER A 3 -17.12 7.82 10.40
CA SER A 3 -16.59 7.67 9.06
C SER A 3 -15.52 6.57 9.11
N THR A 4 -15.76 5.46 8.42
CA THR A 4 -14.77 4.39 8.32
C THR A 4 -13.76 4.78 7.25
N ASN A 5 -12.53 5.13 7.66
CA ASN A 5 -11.50 5.51 6.68
C ASN A 5 -11.17 4.30 5.79
N LYS A 6 -11.12 4.53 4.47
CA LYS A 6 -10.80 3.54 3.46
C LYS A 6 -9.31 3.58 3.18
N ILE A 7 -8.66 2.45 3.43
CA ILE A 7 -7.21 2.32 3.30
C ILE A 7 -6.91 1.35 2.16
N PHE A 8 -6.17 1.83 1.18
CA PHE A 8 -5.70 1.00 0.08
C PHE A 8 -4.43 0.24 0.48
N ILE A 9 -4.40 -1.08 0.30
CA ILE A 9 -3.18 -1.87 0.55
C ILE A 9 -2.47 -2.16 -0.76
N SER A 10 -1.28 -1.59 -0.93
CA SER A 10 -0.43 -1.82 -2.10
C SER A 10 0.68 -2.82 -1.79
N PHE A 11 0.71 -3.94 -2.51
CA PHE A 11 1.69 -5.01 -2.31
C PHE A 11 2.02 -5.70 -3.63
N ALA A 12 3.18 -6.37 -3.68
CA ALA A 12 3.52 -7.23 -4.81
C ALA A 12 2.72 -8.53 -4.72
N LEU A 13 2.28 -9.09 -5.85
CA LEU A 13 1.49 -10.33 -5.88
C LEU A 13 2.17 -11.50 -5.13
N ARG A 14 3.50 -11.56 -5.18
CA ARG A 14 4.30 -12.57 -4.49
C ARG A 14 4.29 -12.43 -2.96
N ASP A 15 3.82 -11.30 -2.46
CA ASP A 15 3.79 -10.95 -1.04
C ASP A 15 2.37 -10.99 -0.45
N VAL A 16 1.44 -11.71 -1.12
CA VAL A 16 0.04 -11.85 -0.66
C VAL A 16 -0.06 -12.33 0.80
N SER A 17 0.83 -13.23 1.22
CA SER A 17 0.88 -13.72 2.60
C SER A 17 1.18 -12.59 3.60
N LEU A 18 2.00 -11.60 3.23
CA LEU A 18 2.30 -10.44 4.08
C LEU A 18 1.09 -9.51 4.19
N ARG A 19 0.37 -9.31 3.09
CA ARG A 19 -0.91 -8.57 3.10
C ARG A 19 -1.92 -9.24 4.03
N ASP A 20 -2.06 -10.56 3.98
CA ASP A 20 -3.00 -11.28 4.83
C ASP A 20 -2.64 -11.17 6.32
N LEU A 21 -1.34 -11.19 6.64
CA LEU A 21 -0.85 -10.96 8.00
C LEU A 21 -1.14 -9.53 8.48
N LEU A 22 -0.94 -8.51 7.63
CA LEU A 22 -1.27 -7.11 7.94
C LEU A 22 -2.76 -6.95 8.24
N VAL A 23 -3.62 -7.48 7.38
CA VAL A 23 -5.08 -7.42 7.57
C VAL A 23 -5.49 -8.11 8.86
N LYS A 24 -4.93 -9.30 9.16
CA LYS A 24 -5.19 -10.00 10.43
C LYS A 24 -4.74 -9.19 11.64
N GLN A 25 -3.55 -8.60 11.59
CA GLN A 25 -3.01 -7.80 12.69
C GLN A 25 -3.91 -6.59 13.00
N ILE A 26 -4.38 -5.88 11.97
CA ILE A 26 -5.22 -4.70 12.16
C ILE A 26 -6.64 -5.07 12.57
N ASN A 27 -7.22 -6.14 12.00
CA ASN A 27 -8.56 -6.61 12.39
C ASN A 27 -8.62 -7.05 13.86
N ASN A 28 -7.54 -7.64 14.39
CA ASN A 28 -7.47 -8.03 15.80
C ASN A 28 -7.59 -6.82 16.75
N GLU A 29 -7.26 -5.61 16.31
CA GLU A 29 -7.31 -4.40 17.11
C GLU A 29 -8.67 -3.68 17.10
N LYS A 30 -9.69 -4.22 16.42
CA LYS A 30 -11.03 -3.60 16.32
C LYS A 30 -10.98 -2.13 15.88
N THR A 31 -10.11 -1.81 14.94
CA THR A 31 -9.96 -0.45 14.44
C THR A 31 -11.07 -0.08 13.44
N PRO A 32 -11.55 1.18 13.39
CA PRO A 32 -12.62 1.64 12.49
C PRO A 32 -12.12 1.92 11.06
N TYR A 33 -11.37 0.98 10.46
CA TYR A 33 -10.79 1.14 9.13
C TYR A 33 -11.26 0.04 8.18
N SER A 34 -11.56 0.42 6.93
CA SER A 34 -11.91 -0.50 5.85
C SER A 34 -10.72 -0.66 4.92
N PHE A 35 -10.27 -1.89 4.73
CA PHE A 35 -9.20 -2.17 3.78
C PHE A 35 -9.76 -2.46 2.41
N VAL A 36 -9.18 -1.80 1.43
CA VAL A 36 -9.47 -2.00 0.02
C VAL A 36 -8.21 -2.55 -0.61
N ASP A 37 -8.32 -3.72 -1.22
CA ASP A 37 -7.30 -4.24 -2.13
C ASP A 37 -7.88 -4.39 -3.53
N MET A 38 -6.97 -4.47 -4.50
CA MET A 38 -7.30 -4.68 -5.90
C MET A 38 -6.91 -6.11 -6.28
N PRO A 39 -7.79 -6.87 -6.98
CA PRO A 39 -7.47 -8.21 -7.45
C PRO A 39 -6.29 -8.21 -8.44
N VAL A 40 -5.74 -9.42 -8.67
CA VAL A 40 -4.52 -9.65 -9.47
C VAL A 40 -4.54 -8.88 -10.79
N LYS A 41 -3.53 -8.03 -10.93
CA LYS A 41 -3.46 -6.88 -11.83
C LYS A 41 -2.99 -7.30 -13.21
N GLN A 42 -3.75 -6.95 -14.23
CA GLN A 42 -3.23 -6.88 -15.59
C GLN A 42 -2.70 -5.46 -15.81
N SER A 43 -1.52 -5.15 -15.25
CA SER A 43 -0.92 -3.79 -15.29
C SER A 43 -0.68 -3.24 -16.71
N TRP A 44 -0.83 -4.08 -17.74
CA TRP A 44 -0.76 -3.72 -19.15
C TRP A 44 -2.08 -3.19 -19.71
N ASP A 45 -3.21 -3.40 -19.04
CA ASP A 45 -4.51 -2.95 -19.51
C ASP A 45 -4.74 -1.45 -19.19
N PRO A 46 -5.00 -0.59 -20.18
CA PRO A 46 -5.19 0.85 -19.96
C PRO A 46 -6.43 1.15 -19.12
N ALA A 47 -7.52 0.41 -19.29
CA ALA A 47 -8.75 0.62 -18.53
C ALA A 47 -8.53 0.27 -17.06
N TRP A 48 -7.74 -0.77 -16.78
CA TRP A 48 -7.31 -1.10 -15.43
C TRP A 48 -6.53 0.05 -14.77
N LYS A 49 -5.66 0.75 -15.51
CA LYS A 49 -4.88 1.87 -14.94
C LYS A 49 -5.75 3.04 -14.52
N GLU A 50 -6.77 3.38 -15.31
CA GLU A 50 -7.73 4.42 -14.95
C GLU A 50 -8.60 4.02 -13.75
N ASP A 51 -9.09 2.78 -13.72
CA ASP A 51 -9.86 2.25 -12.59
C ASP A 51 -9.02 2.23 -11.30
N CYS A 52 -7.76 1.80 -11.40
CA CYS A 52 -6.80 1.79 -10.30
C CYS A 52 -6.62 3.19 -9.71
N ARG A 53 -6.41 4.19 -10.58
CA ARG A 53 -6.28 5.59 -10.15
C ARG A 53 -7.55 6.09 -9.46
N SER A 54 -8.72 5.83 -10.04
CA SER A 54 -10.01 6.23 -9.46
C SER A 54 -10.23 5.62 -8.07
N LYS A 55 -9.85 4.35 -7.91
CA LYS A 55 -10.00 3.62 -6.65
C LYS A 55 -9.07 4.13 -5.56
N ILE A 56 -7.81 4.39 -5.89
CA ILE A 56 -6.83 4.98 -4.95
C ILE A 56 -7.29 6.38 -4.52
N LYS A 57 -7.76 7.19 -5.47
CA LYS A 57 -8.28 8.52 -5.20
C LYS A 57 -9.51 8.52 -4.28
N GLY A 58 -10.31 7.44 -4.32
CA GLY A 58 -11.46 7.25 -3.44
C GLY A 58 -11.10 6.71 -2.04
N CYS A 59 -9.81 6.50 -1.74
CA CYS A 59 -9.32 6.07 -0.44
C CYS A 59 -8.72 7.24 0.33
N ASP A 60 -8.82 7.18 1.66
CA ASP A 60 -8.29 8.22 2.56
C ASP A 60 -6.76 8.08 2.73
N GLY A 61 -6.20 6.89 2.49
CA GLY A 61 -4.76 6.67 2.53
C GLY A 61 -4.34 5.34 1.89
N VAL A 62 -3.04 5.21 1.66
CA VAL A 62 -2.40 4.01 1.10
C VAL A 62 -1.37 3.46 2.08
N ILE A 63 -1.41 2.16 2.36
CA ILE A 63 -0.34 1.44 3.05
C ILE A 63 0.32 0.52 2.03
N ALA A 64 1.62 0.68 1.81
CA ALA A 64 2.38 -0.13 0.89
C ALA A 64 3.39 -1.03 1.62
N LEU A 65 3.33 -2.33 1.34
CA LEU A 65 4.30 -3.32 1.82
C LEU A 65 5.46 -3.41 0.82
N ILE A 66 6.62 -2.89 1.22
CA ILE A 66 7.82 -2.87 0.40
C ILE A 66 8.71 -4.05 0.76
N THR A 67 8.98 -4.88 -0.24
CA THR A 67 9.91 -6.02 -0.16
C THR A 67 10.84 -5.97 -1.37
N LYS A 68 11.75 -6.94 -1.49
CA LYS A 68 12.57 -7.11 -2.69
C LYS A 68 11.77 -7.30 -3.99
N ASN A 69 10.51 -7.72 -3.91
CA ASN A 69 9.67 -7.97 -5.08
C ASN A 69 9.18 -6.68 -5.75
N ILE A 70 9.30 -5.52 -5.09
CA ILE A 70 8.86 -4.21 -5.62
C ILE A 70 9.42 -3.92 -7.02
N VAL A 71 10.66 -4.35 -7.30
CA VAL A 71 11.35 -4.11 -8.58
C VAL A 71 10.63 -4.77 -9.76
N ARG A 72 9.94 -5.89 -9.53
CA ARG A 72 9.18 -6.64 -10.55
C ARG A 72 7.67 -6.47 -10.39
N ALA A 73 7.24 -5.59 -9.50
CA ALA A 73 5.82 -5.38 -9.18
C ALA A 73 5.31 -4.13 -9.89
N ASP A 74 5.22 -4.15 -11.22
CA ASP A 74 4.77 -3.00 -12.04
C ASP A 74 3.42 -2.45 -11.57
N GLY A 75 2.51 -3.34 -11.17
CA GLY A 75 1.21 -2.94 -10.63
C GLY A 75 1.30 -2.24 -9.27
N GLN A 76 2.25 -2.62 -8.41
CA GLN A 76 2.50 -1.94 -7.13
C GLN A 76 3.13 -0.57 -7.37
N GLN A 77 4.10 -0.48 -8.29
CA GLN A 77 4.73 0.77 -8.67
C GLN A 77 3.72 1.76 -9.27
N TRP A 78 2.79 1.27 -10.10
CA TRP A 78 1.71 2.07 -10.67
C TRP A 78 0.79 2.64 -9.59
N GLU A 79 0.34 1.81 -8.65
CA GLU A 79 -0.52 2.26 -7.55
C GLU A 79 0.14 3.37 -6.71
N LEU A 80 1.40 3.17 -6.35
CA LEU A 80 2.16 4.16 -5.59
C LEU A 80 2.24 5.49 -6.36
N ARG A 81 2.53 5.43 -7.66
CA ARG A 81 2.56 6.61 -8.51
C ARG A 81 1.21 7.33 -8.54
N CYS A 82 0.10 6.60 -8.70
CA CYS A 82 -1.24 7.18 -8.64
C CYS A 82 -1.51 7.85 -7.29
N ALA A 83 -1.12 7.22 -6.18
CA ALA A 83 -1.29 7.79 -4.85
C ALA A 83 -0.55 9.13 -4.71
N TYR A 84 0.71 9.20 -5.17
CA TYR A 84 1.48 10.45 -5.12
C TYR A 84 0.94 11.52 -6.07
N ASP A 85 0.57 11.15 -7.30
CA ASP A 85 0.03 12.08 -8.30
C ASP A 85 -1.30 12.70 -7.83
N ASP A 86 -2.16 11.92 -7.16
CA ASP A 86 -3.43 12.39 -6.58
C ASP A 86 -3.29 12.88 -5.12
N ARG A 87 -2.06 12.98 -4.60
CA ARG A 87 -1.74 13.47 -3.24
C ARG A 87 -2.42 12.70 -2.11
N VAL A 88 -2.70 11.41 -2.32
CA VAL A 88 -3.19 10.51 -1.28
C VAL A 88 -2.04 10.21 -0.31
N PRO A 89 -2.25 10.31 1.01
CA PRO A 89 -1.22 9.97 2.00
C PRO A 89 -0.74 8.52 1.83
N VAL A 90 0.58 8.30 1.82
CA VAL A 90 1.18 6.97 1.65
C VAL A 90 2.08 6.63 2.84
N LEU A 91 1.87 5.43 3.39
CA LEU A 91 2.74 4.80 4.37
C LEU A 91 3.52 3.66 3.72
N LEU A 92 4.84 3.77 3.67
CA LEU A 92 5.71 2.69 3.18
C LEU A 92 6.23 1.87 4.36
N LEU A 93 5.93 0.58 4.38
CA LEU A 93 6.34 -0.35 5.42
C LEU A 93 7.30 -1.40 4.86
N TYR A 94 8.33 -1.75 5.61
CA TYR A 94 9.11 -2.95 5.33
C TYR A 94 8.23 -4.19 5.52
N GLY A 95 7.94 -4.91 4.44
CA GLY A 95 7.08 -6.10 4.49
C GLY A 95 7.77 -7.29 5.15
N ASN A 96 9.10 -7.35 5.13
CA ASN A 96 9.89 -8.39 5.77
C ASN A 96 11.28 -7.86 6.16
N SER A 97 12.06 -8.68 6.87
CA SER A 97 13.44 -8.37 7.27
C SER A 97 14.47 -8.53 6.15
N GLU A 98 14.04 -8.83 4.91
CA GLU A 98 14.97 -8.99 3.81
C GLU A 98 15.49 -7.63 3.34
N LYS A 99 16.78 -7.60 2.97
CA LYS A 99 17.39 -6.38 2.43
C LYS A 99 16.72 -6.00 1.11
N LEU A 100 16.35 -4.73 0.97
CA LEU A 100 15.88 -4.20 -0.29
C LEU A 100 16.99 -4.25 -1.36
N PRO A 101 16.62 -4.43 -2.63
CA PRO A 101 17.57 -4.43 -3.73
C PRO A 101 18.23 -3.04 -3.84
N ASN A 102 19.49 -3.03 -4.27
CA ASN A 102 20.25 -1.78 -4.47
C ASN A 102 19.56 -0.83 -5.47
N LYS A 103 18.81 -1.39 -6.43
CA LYS A 103 18.03 -0.63 -7.40
C LYS A 103 16.58 -0.56 -6.94
N ILE A 104 16.26 0.51 -6.23
CA ILE A 104 14.91 0.85 -5.80
C ILE A 104 14.20 1.56 -6.97
N PRO A 105 12.92 1.25 -7.26
CA PRO A 105 12.20 1.90 -8.35
C PRO A 105 11.79 3.35 -8.00
N PRO A 106 11.57 4.20 -9.02
CA PRO A 106 11.28 5.64 -8.85
C PRO A 106 10.11 6.04 -7.91
N PRO A 107 9.04 5.26 -7.70
CA PRO A 107 8.01 5.68 -6.76
C PRO A 107 8.47 5.62 -5.29
N ILE A 108 9.62 5.01 -4.98
CA ILE A 108 10.09 4.83 -3.61
C ILE A 108 11.58 5.12 -3.40
N ASP A 109 12.30 5.60 -4.42
CA ASP A 109 13.75 5.85 -4.30
C ASP A 109 14.09 7.04 -3.39
N ASP A 110 13.20 8.03 -3.30
CA ASP A 110 13.33 9.21 -2.45
C ASP A 110 12.46 9.16 -1.18
N LYS A 111 11.84 8.01 -0.89
CA LYS A 111 10.83 7.89 0.17
C LYS A 111 11.36 7.16 1.39
N ASN A 112 10.90 7.60 2.57
CA ASN A 112 11.22 6.92 3.82
C ASN A 112 10.34 5.67 3.98
N ILE A 113 10.98 4.52 4.10
CA ILE A 113 10.33 3.24 4.40
C ILE A 113 10.58 2.95 5.87
N ILE A 114 9.51 2.72 6.63
CA ILE A 114 9.60 2.50 8.07
C ILE A 114 9.27 1.06 8.43
N ASP A 115 9.63 0.65 9.64
CA ASP A 115 9.36 -0.71 10.12
C ASP A 115 7.86 -0.99 10.22
N TRP A 116 7.47 -2.20 9.83
CA TRP A 116 6.11 -2.69 10.02
C TRP A 116 5.84 -2.94 11.50
N THR A 117 5.26 -1.92 12.14
CA THR A 117 4.82 -1.99 13.53
C THR A 117 3.43 -1.39 13.68
N LEU A 118 2.67 -1.91 14.65
CA LEU A 118 1.33 -1.42 14.94
C LEU A 118 1.29 0.07 15.34
N PRO A 119 2.24 0.60 16.14
CA PRO A 119 2.29 2.03 16.46
C PRO A 119 2.47 2.92 15.23
N ASN A 120 3.30 2.50 14.26
CA ASN A 120 3.50 3.23 13.01
C ASN A 120 2.20 3.28 12.18
N ILE A 121 1.52 2.15 12.07
CA ILE A 121 0.22 2.05 11.38
C ILE A 121 -0.81 2.95 12.06
N LYS A 122 -0.98 2.86 13.38
CA LYS A 122 -1.92 3.73 14.12
C LYS A 122 -1.62 5.21 13.96
N THR A 123 -0.33 5.57 14.03
CA THR A 123 0.10 6.97 13.89
C THR A 123 -0.25 7.52 12.52
N PHE A 124 -0.04 6.73 11.46
CA PHE A 124 -0.45 7.09 10.12
C PHE A 124 -1.97 7.22 10.01
N LEU A 125 -2.71 6.22 10.46
CA LEU A 125 -4.17 6.19 10.35
C LEU A 125 -4.85 7.29 11.18
N GLY A 126 -4.28 7.68 12.33
CA GLY A 126 -4.77 8.79 13.13
C GLY A 126 -4.47 10.18 12.55
N ARG A 127 -3.68 10.27 11.47
CA ARG A 127 -3.40 11.52 10.73
C ARG A 127 -4.30 11.69 9.50
N LEU A 128 -5.06 10.65 9.12
CA LEU A 128 -6.02 10.65 8.01
C LEU A 128 -7.36 11.19 8.50
#